data_AF-A0A443SAD5-F1
#
_entry.id   AF-A0A443SAD5-F1
#
_cell.length_a   1.000
_cell.length_b   1.000
_cell.length_c   1.000
_cell.angle_alpha   90.00
_cell.angle_beta   90.00
_cell.angle_gamma   90.00
#
_symmetry.space_group_name_H-M   'P 1'
#
loop_
_entity.id
_entity.type
_entity.pdbx_description
1 polymer ?
#
loop_
_entity_poly.entity_id
_entity_poly.type
_entity_poly.pdbx_seq_one_letter_code
_entity_poly.pdbx_strand_id
1 'polypeptide(L)'
;MDIRQTCSSTVIGSMENDLTPTLGRLNLGRDIVLSSNLDLLGEKSIMGKSLVLEGVNFGLRICATLLPATKKTVFEAKFHEPVSGKIRIIQTTVRTGIIVHYLMYSNGMRKDSMHHFALLQGTSNDATADARVKHEKEKCANFIGVTVFDSNARDANAKRIAVSTEMPTIKGRSYQTIQPLIGFESMPVVYMVLYDEKNSEKIFACVALNIIEAKKATAKFQSDDIQGSMQFVQETPYDPTHVSIDITLKQAAYSYGIDVLPTIKRRSVETKKCPNARETIYNPFNKDPEEVPQQGVGSSDQYAVGDLSGKYGVLENMREEKLNTIDMNLPLFGYFSVIGRAVIVYTPDGPPVGCANINLLDANLTTAYATFDVPFQGQFIFRQRTDKCHDD
;
A
#
# COMPACT_ATOMS: atom_id res chain seq x y z
N MET A 1 -9.64 -9.37 -10.72
CA MET A 1 -8.58 -10.39 -10.53
C MET A 1 -9.22 -11.50 -9.71
N ASP A 2 -9.23 -12.74 -10.20
CA ASP A 2 -9.86 -13.85 -9.47
C ASP A 2 -9.07 -14.14 -8.19
N ILE A 3 -9.73 -14.02 -7.03
CA ILE A 3 -9.16 -14.27 -5.69
C ILE A 3 -8.62 -15.72 -5.61
N ARG A 4 -9.14 -16.64 -6.43
CA ARG A 4 -8.67 -18.03 -6.46
C ARG A 4 -7.26 -18.18 -7.05
N GLN A 5 -6.77 -17.21 -7.82
CA GLN A 5 -5.45 -17.27 -8.45
C GLN A 5 -4.36 -16.50 -7.70
N THR A 6 -4.71 -15.62 -6.75
CA THR A 6 -3.75 -14.73 -6.07
C THR A 6 -2.75 -15.47 -5.18
N CYS A 7 -3.09 -16.67 -4.71
CA CYS A 7 -2.23 -17.53 -3.88
C CYS A 7 -1.72 -18.78 -4.62
N SER A 8 -1.74 -18.76 -5.96
CA SER A 8 -1.18 -19.83 -6.78
C SER A 8 0.35 -19.82 -6.74
N SER A 9 0.97 -20.99 -6.95
CA SER A 9 2.43 -21.12 -6.99
C SER A 9 3.09 -20.29 -8.10
N THR A 10 2.35 -19.96 -9.16
CA THR A 10 2.80 -19.06 -10.22
C THR A 10 2.95 -17.61 -9.76
N VAL A 11 2.29 -17.21 -8.66
CA VAL A 11 2.33 -15.86 -8.11
C VAL A 11 3.26 -15.76 -6.90
N ILE A 12 3.20 -16.74 -5.99
CA ILE A 12 3.93 -16.73 -4.70
C ILE A 12 5.21 -17.57 -4.70
N GLY A 13 5.41 -18.40 -5.72
CA GLY A 13 6.58 -19.27 -5.87
C GLY A 13 6.37 -20.69 -5.37
N SER A 14 7.49 -21.42 -5.29
CA SER A 14 7.54 -22.78 -4.77
C SER A 14 7.47 -22.78 -3.24
N MET A 15 6.81 -23.80 -2.68
CA MET A 15 6.78 -24.02 -1.24
C MET A 15 8.19 -24.32 -0.71
N GLU A 16 8.63 -23.58 0.29
CA GLU A 16 9.94 -23.79 0.92
C GLU A 16 9.90 -24.77 2.10
N ASN A 17 8.85 -24.68 2.92
CA ASN A 17 8.69 -25.51 4.11
C ASN A 17 7.20 -25.84 4.32
N ASP A 18 6.89 -27.13 4.42
CA ASP A 18 5.55 -27.60 4.79
C ASP A 18 5.47 -27.73 6.32
N LEU A 19 4.62 -26.90 6.92
CA LEU A 19 4.44 -26.87 8.38
C LEU A 19 3.43 -27.91 8.87
N THR A 20 2.71 -28.57 7.98
CA THR A 20 1.64 -29.54 8.31
C THR A 20 2.14 -30.74 9.12
N PRO A 21 3.29 -31.37 8.80
CA PRO A 21 3.80 -32.50 9.57
C PRO A 21 4.14 -32.12 11.02
N THR A 22 4.56 -30.87 11.24
CA THR A 22 5.06 -30.39 12.53
C THR A 22 3.96 -29.77 13.40
N LEU A 23 3.11 -28.92 12.81
CA LEU A 23 2.06 -28.19 13.53
C LEU A 23 0.73 -28.97 13.55
N GLY A 24 0.57 -29.93 12.65
CA GLY A 24 -0.68 -30.63 12.41
C GLY A 24 -1.69 -29.77 11.64
N ARG A 25 -2.91 -30.29 11.51
CA ARG A 25 -4.02 -29.57 10.88
C ARG A 25 -4.52 -28.44 11.79
N LEU A 26 -4.92 -27.32 11.18
CA LEU A 26 -5.62 -26.25 11.87
C LEU A 26 -7.03 -26.72 12.22
N ASN A 27 -7.33 -26.80 13.51
CA ASN A 27 -8.67 -27.09 14.04
C ASN A 27 -9.16 -25.86 14.82
N LEU A 28 -10.47 -25.60 14.76
CA LEU A 28 -11.10 -24.56 15.57
C LEU A 28 -10.84 -24.80 17.07
N GLY A 29 -10.42 -23.76 17.80
CA GLY A 29 -10.18 -23.80 19.25
C GLY A 29 -8.78 -24.23 19.69
N ARG A 30 -7.80 -24.32 18.78
CA ARG A 30 -6.39 -24.49 19.11
C ARG A 30 -5.65 -23.16 18.91
N ASP A 31 -5.36 -22.47 20.01
CA ASP A 31 -4.98 -21.05 19.93
C ASP A 31 -3.48 -20.83 19.75
N ILE A 32 -2.62 -21.75 20.22
CA ILE A 32 -1.15 -21.59 20.19
C ILE A 32 -0.47 -22.92 19.88
N VAL A 33 0.43 -22.91 18.90
CA VAL A 33 1.36 -24.02 18.63
C VAL A 33 2.78 -23.48 18.73
N LEU A 34 3.56 -24.05 19.64
CA LEU A 34 4.98 -23.73 19.77
C LEU A 34 5.78 -24.57 18.77
N SER A 35 6.62 -23.90 17.98
CA SER A 35 7.55 -24.55 17.07
C SER A 35 8.93 -23.91 17.21
N SER A 36 9.93 -24.74 17.49
CA SER A 36 11.34 -24.33 17.60
C SER A 36 12.05 -24.30 16.26
N ASN A 37 11.45 -24.87 15.21
CA ASN A 37 12.11 -25.11 13.92
C ASN A 37 11.83 -23.98 12.90
N LEU A 38 11.36 -22.83 13.38
CA LEU A 38 11.06 -21.66 12.55
C LEU A 38 11.96 -20.51 12.95
N ASP A 39 12.94 -20.24 12.09
CA ASP A 39 13.78 -19.07 12.25
C ASP A 39 12.97 -17.83 11.87
N LEU A 40 12.62 -17.02 12.87
CA LEU A 40 12.16 -15.65 12.62
C LEU A 40 13.34 -14.71 12.38
N LEU A 41 14.53 -15.13 12.84
CA LEU A 41 15.79 -14.43 12.73
C LEU A 41 16.83 -15.40 12.12
N GLY A 42 17.35 -15.08 10.95
CA GLY A 42 18.52 -15.70 10.35
C GLY A 42 18.57 -15.32 8.87
N GLU A 43 19.56 -15.80 8.13
CA GLU A 43 19.44 -15.77 6.66
C GLU A 43 18.28 -16.66 6.17
N LYS A 44 17.98 -17.72 6.93
CA LYS A 44 16.84 -18.62 6.72
C LYS A 44 15.53 -18.11 7.32
N SER A 45 15.44 -16.82 7.62
CA SER A 45 14.25 -16.25 8.24
C SER A 45 13.01 -16.43 7.35
N ILE A 46 11.89 -16.81 7.95
CA ILE A 46 10.59 -16.88 7.26
C ILE A 46 9.91 -15.50 7.11
N MET A 47 10.44 -14.45 7.74
CA MET A 47 9.91 -13.09 7.61
C MET A 47 9.97 -12.63 6.16
N GLY A 48 8.93 -11.96 5.71
CA GLY A 48 8.70 -11.48 4.34
C GLY A 48 8.32 -12.57 3.33
N LYS A 49 8.25 -13.85 3.75
CA LYS A 49 7.74 -14.95 2.93
C LYS A 49 6.22 -15.07 3.05
N SER A 50 5.60 -15.75 2.09
CA SER A 50 4.16 -16.01 2.11
C SER A 50 3.84 -17.26 2.96
N LEU A 51 3.00 -17.08 3.98
CA LEU A 51 2.28 -18.17 4.63
C LEU A 51 1.09 -18.57 3.75
N VAL A 52 0.93 -19.86 3.48
CA VAL A 52 -0.17 -20.40 2.68
C VAL A 52 -0.96 -21.38 3.53
N LEU A 53 -2.28 -21.21 3.58
CA LEU A 53 -3.19 -22.16 4.18
C LEU A 53 -4.02 -22.79 3.06
N GLU A 54 -4.04 -24.12 3.03
CA GLU A 54 -4.76 -24.90 2.02
C GLU A 54 -5.91 -25.65 2.69
N GLY A 55 -7.13 -25.45 2.17
CA GLY A 55 -8.32 -26.13 2.64
C GLY A 55 -8.34 -27.59 2.22
N VAL A 56 -8.72 -28.47 3.14
CA VAL A 56 -8.68 -29.94 2.98
C VAL A 56 -9.52 -30.45 1.80
N ASN A 57 -10.66 -29.80 1.49
CA ASN A 57 -11.69 -30.37 0.62
C ASN A 57 -11.99 -29.59 -0.67
N PHE A 58 -11.37 -28.43 -0.91
CA PHE A 58 -11.76 -27.57 -2.05
C PHE A 58 -10.60 -26.91 -2.78
N GLY A 59 -9.34 -27.28 -2.48
CA GLY A 59 -8.16 -26.62 -3.07
C GLY A 59 -8.11 -25.11 -2.82
N LEU A 60 -8.91 -24.62 -1.86
CA LEU A 60 -8.96 -23.21 -1.50
C LEU A 60 -7.63 -22.86 -0.85
N ARG A 61 -6.90 -21.94 -1.47
CA ARG A 61 -5.64 -21.42 -0.95
C ARG A 61 -5.82 -19.98 -0.53
N ILE A 62 -5.54 -19.70 0.72
CA ILE A 62 -5.39 -18.34 1.24
C ILE A 62 -3.94 -18.14 1.61
N CYS A 63 -3.45 -16.92 1.44
CA CYS A 63 -2.06 -16.60 1.70
C CYS A 63 -1.92 -15.21 2.30
N ALA A 64 -0.91 -15.05 3.13
CA ALA A 64 -0.55 -13.78 3.74
C ALA A 64 0.98 -13.64 3.77
N THR A 65 1.48 -12.41 3.70
CA THR A 65 2.92 -12.18 3.88
C THR A 65 3.23 -12.10 5.37
N LEU A 66 4.20 -12.86 5.84
CA LEU A 66 4.67 -12.80 7.22
C LEU A 66 5.45 -11.51 7.42
N LEU A 67 4.82 -10.52 8.03
CA LEU A 67 5.46 -9.25 8.35
C LEU A 67 5.65 -9.12 9.88
N PRO A 68 6.71 -8.43 10.31
CA PRO A 68 6.93 -8.16 11.72
C PRO A 68 5.81 -7.27 12.27
N ALA A 69 5.29 -7.64 13.44
CA ALA A 69 4.26 -6.88 14.16
C ALA A 69 4.82 -5.62 14.87
N THR A 70 6.15 -5.48 14.91
CA THR A 70 6.82 -4.32 15.50
C THR A 70 6.80 -3.12 14.55
N LYS A 71 7.10 -1.93 15.09
CA LYS A 71 7.26 -0.73 14.27
C LYS A 71 8.30 -0.98 13.16
N LYS A 72 7.90 -0.67 11.94
CA LYS A 72 8.70 -0.83 10.72
C LYS A 72 8.67 0.47 9.93
N THR A 73 9.79 0.78 9.30
CA THR A 73 9.91 1.87 8.34
C THR A 73 10.04 1.26 6.96
N VAL A 74 9.24 1.74 6.00
CA VAL A 74 9.26 1.24 4.64
C VAL A 74 9.87 2.29 3.74
N PHE A 75 10.83 1.88 2.92
CA PHE A 75 11.43 2.69 1.89
C PHE A 75 11.05 2.14 0.52
N GLU A 76 10.92 3.00 -0.48
CA GLU A 76 10.63 2.63 -1.86
C GLU A 76 11.61 3.27 -2.83
N ALA A 77 12.12 2.46 -3.75
CA ALA A 77 12.91 2.85 -4.91
C ALA A 77 12.09 2.56 -6.18
N LYS A 78 11.84 3.60 -6.99
CA LYS A 78 11.15 3.52 -8.29
C LYS A 78 12.18 3.68 -9.41
N PHE A 79 12.53 2.60 -10.10
CA PHE A 79 13.43 2.65 -11.25
C PHE A 79 12.65 3.04 -12.52
N HIS A 80 13.23 3.90 -13.36
CA HIS A 80 12.61 4.34 -14.61
C HIS A 80 13.36 3.80 -15.85
N GLU A 81 14.69 3.91 -15.89
CA GLU A 81 15.53 3.45 -17.02
C GLU A 81 16.95 3.10 -16.54
N PRO A 82 17.66 2.10 -17.12
CA PRO A 82 17.25 1.11 -18.12
C PRO A 82 16.46 -0.08 -17.53
N VAL A 83 16.28 -0.09 -16.22
CA VAL A 83 15.38 -0.98 -15.50
C VAL A 83 14.15 -0.16 -15.12
N SER A 84 12.96 -0.75 -15.23
CA SER A 84 11.74 -0.18 -14.67
C SER A 84 11.16 -1.09 -13.61
N GLY A 85 10.61 -0.49 -12.57
CA GLY A 85 9.90 -1.22 -11.53
C GLY A 85 10.13 -0.65 -10.14
N LYS A 86 9.78 -1.43 -9.12
CA LYS A 86 9.79 -0.95 -7.73
C LYS A 86 10.46 -1.95 -6.81
N ILE A 87 11.28 -1.42 -5.90
CA ILE A 87 11.84 -2.16 -4.78
C ILE A 87 11.36 -1.50 -3.51
N ARG A 88 10.88 -2.30 -2.55
CA ARG A 88 10.51 -1.85 -1.22
C ARG A 88 11.42 -2.47 -0.18
N ILE A 89 11.95 -1.65 0.70
CA ILE A 89 12.81 -2.09 1.80
C ILE A 89 12.07 -1.85 3.11
N ILE A 90 11.79 -2.91 3.84
CA ILE A 90 11.15 -2.88 5.15
C ILE A 90 12.25 -2.98 6.20
N GLN A 91 12.50 -1.90 6.92
CA GLN A 91 13.43 -1.85 8.02
C GLN A 91 12.68 -1.99 9.35
N THR A 92 13.10 -2.93 10.17
CA THR A 92 12.65 -3.12 11.55
C THR A 92 13.77 -2.77 12.51
N THR A 93 13.45 -2.73 13.81
CA THR A 93 14.43 -2.52 14.88
C THR A 93 15.58 -3.53 14.91
N VAL A 94 15.38 -4.73 14.34
CA VAL A 94 16.37 -5.82 14.40
C VAL A 94 16.97 -6.18 13.04
N ARG A 95 16.27 -5.88 11.93
CA ARG A 95 16.59 -6.39 10.57
C ARG A 95 16.02 -5.55 9.45
N THR A 96 16.59 -5.70 8.26
CA THR A 96 16.11 -5.08 7.02
C THR A 96 15.74 -6.15 6.00
N GLY A 97 14.47 -6.17 5.57
CA GLY A 97 13.98 -7.01 4.48
C GLY A 97 13.85 -6.19 3.20
N ILE A 98 14.32 -6.74 2.08
CA ILE A 98 14.17 -6.16 0.74
C ILE A 98 13.17 -7.01 -0.03
N ILE A 99 12.05 -6.40 -0.40
CA ILE A 99 10.99 -6.98 -1.23
C ILE A 99 11.04 -6.30 -2.59
N VAL A 100 11.36 -7.06 -3.63
CA VAL A 100 11.26 -6.59 -5.01
C VAL A 100 9.86 -6.87 -5.52
N HIS A 101 9.13 -5.81 -5.88
CA HIS A 101 7.76 -5.93 -6.40
C HIS A 101 7.75 -6.48 -7.82
N TYR A 102 8.51 -5.83 -8.69
CA TYR A 102 8.90 -6.29 -10.01
C TYR A 102 10.04 -5.40 -10.49
N LEU A 103 10.98 -5.99 -11.20
CA LEU A 103 11.93 -5.26 -12.03
C LEU A 103 11.93 -5.88 -13.42
N MET A 104 11.97 -5.01 -14.42
CA MET A 104 12.07 -5.41 -15.80
C MET A 104 12.96 -4.47 -16.60
N TYR A 105 13.42 -4.92 -17.75
CA TYR A 105 14.15 -4.05 -18.67
C TYR A 105 13.22 -3.16 -19.48
N SER A 106 13.47 -1.85 -19.45
CA SER A 106 12.81 -0.87 -20.31
C SER A 106 13.60 -0.55 -21.58
N ASN A 107 14.83 -1.04 -21.68
CA ASN A 107 15.73 -0.79 -22.80
C ASN A 107 15.71 -1.87 -23.90
N GLY A 108 14.72 -2.78 -23.89
CA GLY A 108 14.55 -3.81 -24.91
C GLY A 108 15.48 -5.03 -24.81
N MET A 109 16.16 -5.24 -23.67
CA MET A 109 16.88 -6.49 -23.42
C MET A 109 15.94 -7.70 -23.42
N ARG A 110 16.45 -8.84 -23.92
CA ARG A 110 15.67 -10.05 -24.21
C ARG A 110 16.07 -11.27 -23.37
N LYS A 111 16.92 -11.07 -22.36
CA LYS A 111 17.34 -12.14 -21.45
C LYS A 111 17.18 -11.66 -20.01
N ASP A 112 16.52 -12.47 -19.20
CA ASP A 112 16.45 -12.27 -17.75
C ASP A 112 17.87 -12.37 -17.14
N SER A 113 18.10 -11.69 -16.03
CA SER A 113 19.42 -11.58 -15.40
C SER A 113 19.35 -11.46 -13.88
N MET A 114 20.50 -11.66 -13.24
CA MET A 114 20.67 -11.53 -11.80
C MET A 114 21.77 -10.51 -11.51
N HIS A 115 21.41 -9.41 -10.87
CA HIS A 115 22.31 -8.30 -10.61
C HIS A 115 22.78 -8.27 -9.15
N HIS A 116 24.06 -7.93 -8.97
CA HIS A 116 24.58 -7.48 -7.68
C HIS A 116 24.06 -6.07 -7.38
N PHE A 117 23.89 -5.76 -6.10
CA PHE A 117 23.47 -4.45 -5.65
C PHE A 117 24.27 -3.96 -4.43
N ALA A 118 24.30 -2.64 -4.28
CA ALA A 118 24.80 -1.97 -3.09
C ALA A 118 23.84 -0.87 -2.65
N LEU A 119 23.92 -0.51 -1.36
CA LEU A 119 23.25 0.64 -0.77
C LEU A 119 24.31 1.63 -0.35
N LEU A 120 24.24 2.84 -0.89
CA LEU A 120 25.23 3.89 -0.70
C LEU A 120 24.57 5.10 -0.03
N GLN A 121 25.13 5.57 1.08
CA GLN A 121 24.69 6.77 1.76
C GLN A 121 25.27 8.01 1.05
N GLY A 122 24.39 8.99 0.76
CA GLY A 122 24.77 10.29 0.23
C GLY A 122 24.73 11.41 1.28
N THR A 123 25.13 12.60 0.86
CA THR A 123 25.08 13.82 1.68
C THR A 123 23.75 14.56 1.52
N SER A 124 23.53 15.63 2.29
CA SER A 124 22.34 16.48 2.15
C SER A 124 22.23 17.14 0.76
N ASN A 125 23.35 17.38 0.07
CA ASN A 125 23.34 17.92 -1.30
C ASN A 125 22.79 16.89 -2.29
N ASP A 126 23.06 15.60 -2.04
CA ASP A 126 22.60 14.49 -2.88
C ASP A 126 21.12 14.14 -2.64
N ALA A 127 20.52 14.66 -1.56
CA ALA A 127 19.13 14.44 -1.20
C ALA A 127 18.16 15.37 -1.94
N THR A 128 18.67 16.44 -2.58
CA THR A 128 17.85 17.42 -3.32
C THR A 128 17.19 16.78 -4.54
N ALA A 129 16.01 17.29 -4.93
CA ALA A 129 15.26 16.74 -6.06
C ALA A 129 16.08 16.72 -7.37
N ASP A 130 16.80 17.81 -7.65
CA ASP A 130 17.65 17.92 -8.85
C ASP A 130 18.83 16.96 -8.81
N ALA A 131 19.50 16.80 -7.66
CA ALA A 131 20.60 15.85 -7.52
C ALA A 131 20.12 14.41 -7.73
N ARG A 132 18.95 14.04 -7.20
CA ARG A 132 18.36 12.72 -7.36
C ARG A 132 18.09 12.39 -8.83
N VAL A 133 17.48 13.32 -9.55
CA VAL A 133 17.22 13.17 -11.00
C VAL A 133 18.52 13.09 -11.78
N LYS A 134 19.52 13.91 -11.44
CA LYS A 134 20.84 13.89 -12.07
C LYS A 134 21.54 12.54 -11.87
N HIS A 135 21.62 12.08 -10.61
CA HIS A 135 22.28 10.83 -10.24
C HIS A 135 21.61 9.62 -10.89
N GLU A 136 20.28 9.58 -10.97
CA GLU A 136 19.57 8.52 -11.71
C GLU A 136 19.92 8.53 -13.21
N LYS A 137 19.87 9.70 -13.87
CA LYS A 137 20.22 9.83 -15.30
C LYS A 137 21.67 9.46 -15.62
N GLU A 138 22.59 9.83 -14.73
CA GLU A 138 24.03 9.54 -14.86
C GLU A 138 24.39 8.15 -14.32
N LYS A 139 23.41 7.34 -13.91
CA LYS A 139 23.60 6.00 -13.32
C LYS A 139 24.58 6.00 -12.15
N CYS A 140 24.56 7.06 -11.33
CA CYS A 140 25.45 7.27 -10.21
C CYS A 140 26.95 7.11 -10.54
N ALA A 141 27.36 7.34 -11.80
CA ALA A 141 28.74 7.11 -12.24
C ALA A 141 29.77 7.96 -11.47
N ASN A 142 29.39 9.17 -11.06
CA ASN A 142 30.22 10.11 -10.29
C ASN A 142 29.78 10.24 -8.83
N PHE A 143 28.87 9.38 -8.37
CA PHE A 143 28.35 9.47 -7.01
C PHE A 143 29.33 8.84 -6.03
N ILE A 144 29.90 9.67 -5.14
CA ILE A 144 30.82 9.23 -4.09
C ILE A 144 30.01 9.11 -2.80
N GLY A 145 29.46 7.92 -2.56
CA GLY A 145 28.72 7.60 -1.35
C GLY A 145 29.49 6.68 -0.40
N VAL A 146 29.07 6.64 0.86
CA VAL A 146 29.58 5.66 1.83
C VAL A 146 28.80 4.36 1.65
N THR A 147 29.49 3.25 1.41
CA THR A 147 28.84 1.94 1.28
C THR A 147 28.24 1.51 2.62
N VAL A 148 26.91 1.43 2.65
CA VAL A 148 26.15 0.91 3.80
C VAL A 148 26.01 -0.60 3.68
N PHE A 149 25.79 -1.10 2.47
CA PHE A 149 25.65 -2.52 2.18
C PHE A 149 26.20 -2.84 0.78
N ASP A 150 26.86 -3.99 0.64
CA ASP A 150 27.28 -4.54 -0.65
C ASP A 150 26.96 -6.04 -0.70
N SER A 151 26.18 -6.45 -1.69
CA SER A 151 25.80 -7.85 -1.92
C SER A 151 26.95 -8.76 -2.38
N ASN A 152 28.06 -8.18 -2.87
CA ASN A 152 29.20 -8.92 -3.39
C ASN A 152 30.26 -9.22 -2.30
N ALA A 153 30.08 -8.71 -1.09
CA ALA A 153 31.04 -8.87 -0.01
C ALA A 153 31.01 -10.28 0.61
N ARG A 154 31.97 -11.14 0.17
CA ARG A 154 32.50 -12.34 0.86
C ARG A 154 31.51 -13.32 1.50
N ASP A 155 30.35 -13.54 0.91
CA ASP A 155 29.46 -14.63 1.33
C ASP A 155 29.26 -15.65 0.21
N ALA A 156 29.24 -16.94 0.55
CA ALA A 156 29.02 -18.03 -0.41
C ALA A 156 27.60 -17.98 -1.02
N ASN A 157 26.70 -17.20 -0.41
CA ASN A 157 25.32 -16.95 -0.83
C ASN A 157 25.12 -15.49 -1.28
N ALA A 158 25.88 -15.03 -2.28
CA ALA A 158 25.76 -13.67 -2.80
C ALA A 158 24.31 -13.32 -3.17
N LYS A 159 23.76 -12.29 -2.51
CA LYS A 159 22.35 -11.90 -2.64
C LYS A 159 22.16 -11.12 -3.94
N ARG A 160 21.47 -11.72 -4.91
CA ARG A 160 21.21 -11.09 -6.21
C ARG A 160 19.76 -10.69 -6.37
N ILE A 161 19.55 -9.68 -7.21
CA ILE A 161 18.23 -9.17 -7.57
C ILE A 161 17.93 -9.58 -9.00
N ALA A 162 16.77 -10.20 -9.19
CA ALA A 162 16.31 -10.62 -10.51
C ALA A 162 15.72 -9.43 -11.29
N VAL A 163 16.07 -9.33 -12.57
CA VAL A 163 15.46 -8.39 -13.51
C VAL A 163 14.95 -9.19 -14.70
N SER A 164 13.68 -9.00 -15.01
CA SER A 164 12.98 -9.77 -16.05
C SER A 164 12.81 -9.00 -17.36
N THR A 165 12.38 -9.71 -18.39
CA THR A 165 12.08 -9.15 -19.71
C THR A 165 10.59 -8.82 -19.90
N GLU A 166 9.72 -9.25 -18.98
CA GLU A 166 8.26 -9.15 -19.09
C GLU A 166 7.59 -8.64 -17.79
N MET A 167 6.60 -7.74 -17.91
CA MET A 167 5.74 -7.33 -16.81
C MET A 167 4.72 -8.43 -16.43
N PRO A 168 4.25 -8.45 -15.17
CA PRO A 168 4.95 -8.73 -13.94
C PRO A 168 5.05 -10.25 -13.74
N THR A 169 6.11 -10.88 -14.25
CA THR A 169 6.34 -12.32 -14.03
C THR A 169 7.00 -12.58 -12.67
N ILE A 170 6.85 -13.79 -12.13
CA ILE A 170 7.57 -14.21 -10.91
C ILE A 170 9.09 -14.12 -11.05
N LYS A 171 9.59 -14.16 -12.30
CA LYS A 171 11.02 -14.08 -12.62
C LYS A 171 11.64 -12.73 -12.27
N GLY A 172 10.86 -11.65 -12.27
CA GLY A 172 11.32 -10.29 -11.90
C GLY A 172 11.14 -9.97 -10.41
N ARG A 173 10.74 -10.95 -9.60
CA ARG A 173 10.51 -10.80 -8.16
C ARG A 173 11.65 -11.43 -7.38
N SER A 174 11.97 -10.84 -6.24
CA SER A 174 13.02 -11.33 -5.34
C SER A 174 12.71 -10.88 -3.93
N TYR A 175 13.04 -11.73 -2.96
CA TYR A 175 13.01 -11.36 -1.55
C TYR A 175 14.39 -11.64 -0.95
N GLN A 176 14.93 -10.66 -0.23
CA GLN A 176 16.25 -10.77 0.40
C GLN A 176 16.17 -10.23 1.82
N THR A 177 16.71 -10.97 2.79
CA THR A 177 16.89 -10.47 4.16
C THR A 177 18.35 -10.09 4.35
N ILE A 178 18.63 -8.88 4.80
CA ILE A 178 19.99 -8.42 5.10
C ILE A 178 20.12 -8.05 6.59
N GLN A 179 21.30 -8.33 7.14
CA GLN A 179 21.65 -8.11 8.55
C GLN A 179 22.36 -6.76 8.71
N PRO A 180 22.32 -6.19 9.93
CA PRO A 180 21.68 -4.91 10.21
C PRO A 180 22.39 -3.73 9.56
N LEU A 181 21.58 -2.78 9.13
CA LEU A 181 22.04 -1.46 8.70
C LEU A 181 21.64 -0.46 9.77
N ILE A 182 22.43 0.60 9.91
CA ILE A 182 22.03 1.81 10.62
C ILE A 182 20.66 2.26 10.06
N GLY A 183 19.80 2.81 10.90
CA GLY A 183 18.50 3.38 10.49
C GLY A 183 18.65 4.32 9.30
N PHE A 184 18.08 3.98 8.14
CA PHE A 184 18.16 4.86 6.96
C PHE A 184 17.49 6.22 7.19
N GLU A 185 16.56 6.30 8.16
CA GLU A 185 15.92 7.56 8.57
C GLU A 185 16.92 8.62 9.06
N SER A 186 18.08 8.19 9.57
CA SER A 186 19.14 9.09 10.04
C SER A 186 20.07 9.56 8.92
N MET A 187 19.93 8.99 7.72
CA MET A 187 20.76 9.30 6.56
C MET A 187 20.04 10.34 5.68
N PRO A 188 20.76 11.35 5.14
CA PRO A 188 20.14 12.35 4.26
C PRO A 188 19.48 11.73 3.03
N VAL A 189 20.15 10.75 2.42
CA VAL A 189 19.65 9.96 1.29
C VAL A 189 20.42 8.64 1.22
N VAL A 190 19.75 7.60 0.75
CA VAL A 190 20.37 6.32 0.43
C VAL A 190 20.06 6.00 -1.03
N TYR A 191 21.09 5.77 -1.82
CA TYR A 191 21.00 5.30 -3.20
C TYR A 191 21.14 3.79 -3.24
N MET A 192 20.25 3.15 -3.99
CA MET A 192 20.36 1.77 -4.38
C MET A 192 21.00 1.68 -5.75
N VAL A 193 22.12 0.97 -5.82
CA VAL A 193 22.91 0.77 -7.04
C VAL A 193 22.77 -0.67 -7.48
N LEU A 194 22.44 -0.89 -8.74
CA LEU A 194 22.48 -2.18 -9.41
C LEU A 194 23.72 -2.22 -10.32
N TYR A 195 24.56 -3.23 -10.15
CA TYR A 195 25.75 -3.46 -10.98
C TYR A 195 25.43 -4.35 -12.16
N ASP A 196 26.25 -4.29 -13.22
CA ASP A 196 26.14 -5.17 -14.39
C ASP A 196 26.32 -6.65 -13.99
N GLU A 197 25.59 -7.55 -14.67
CA GLU A 197 25.63 -9.00 -14.38
C GLU A 197 27.03 -9.59 -14.57
N LYS A 198 27.78 -9.11 -15.56
CA LYS A 198 29.10 -9.64 -15.93
C LYS A 198 30.24 -8.85 -15.30
N ASN A 199 30.04 -7.55 -15.08
CA ASN A 199 31.05 -6.67 -14.51
C ASN A 199 30.53 -6.01 -13.22
N SER A 200 30.96 -6.55 -12.08
CA SER A 200 30.55 -6.06 -10.75
C SER A 200 31.04 -4.66 -10.40
N GLU A 201 31.95 -4.06 -11.17
CA GLU A 201 32.42 -2.69 -10.96
C GLU A 201 31.61 -1.67 -11.77
N LYS A 202 30.88 -2.13 -12.79
CA LYS A 202 30.09 -1.25 -13.66
C LYS A 202 28.69 -1.08 -13.11
N ILE A 203 28.31 0.16 -12.81
CA ILE A 203 26.93 0.49 -12.43
C ILE A 203 26.01 0.37 -13.65
N PHE A 204 24.94 -0.40 -13.50
CA PHE A 204 23.91 -0.61 -14.50
C PHE A 204 22.74 0.37 -14.35
N ALA A 205 22.27 0.56 -13.11
CA ALA A 205 21.19 1.49 -12.77
C ALA A 205 21.35 1.96 -11.31
N CYS A 206 20.78 3.12 -10.98
CA CYS A 206 20.84 3.68 -9.64
C CYS A 206 19.56 4.48 -9.34
N VAL A 207 19.10 4.47 -8.09
CA VAL A 207 17.91 5.23 -7.66
C VAL A 207 17.97 5.56 -6.18
N ALA A 208 17.44 6.73 -5.79
CA ALA A 208 17.32 7.11 -4.39
C ALA A 208 16.10 6.44 -3.72
N LEU A 209 16.29 5.97 -2.49
CA LEU A 209 15.22 5.48 -1.61
C LEU A 209 14.37 6.64 -1.09
N ASN A 210 13.05 6.48 -1.11
CA ASN A 210 12.09 7.36 -0.46
C ASN A 210 11.49 6.67 0.76
N ILE A 211 11.40 7.36 1.89
CA ILE A 211 10.58 6.88 3.00
C ILE A 211 9.09 6.93 2.60
N ILE A 212 8.37 5.85 2.88
CA ILE A 212 6.91 5.82 2.80
C ILE A 212 6.38 6.26 4.15
N GLU A 213 5.77 7.44 4.17
CA GLU A 213 5.11 7.99 5.34
C GLU A 213 3.71 7.38 5.53
N ALA A 214 3.31 7.19 6.78
CA ALA A 214 1.96 6.77 7.11
C ALA A 214 0.92 7.76 6.55
N LYS A 215 -0.14 7.24 5.93
CA LYS A 215 -1.26 8.07 5.45
C LYS A 215 -2.30 8.17 6.57
N LYS A 216 -2.55 9.41 7.00
CA LYS A 216 -3.65 9.78 7.91
C LYS A 216 -4.65 10.61 7.13
N ALA A 217 -5.90 10.20 7.12
CA ALA A 217 -6.96 10.90 6.42
C ALA A 217 -8.18 11.09 7.31
N THR A 218 -8.95 12.15 7.07
CA THR A 218 -10.15 12.45 7.84
C THR A 218 -11.27 12.96 6.95
N ALA A 219 -12.48 12.52 7.26
CA ALA A 219 -13.72 13.07 6.76
C ALA A 219 -14.43 13.78 7.93
N LYS A 220 -14.60 15.10 7.84
CA LYS A 220 -15.19 15.93 8.90
C LYS A 220 -16.60 16.36 8.52
N PHE A 221 -17.56 16.08 9.40
CA PHE A 221 -18.95 16.50 9.27
C PHE A 221 -19.19 17.73 10.15
N GLN A 222 -19.73 18.79 9.57
CA GLN A 222 -19.97 20.07 10.23
C GLN A 222 -21.33 20.67 9.88
N SER A 223 -22.31 19.80 9.60
CA SER A 223 -23.68 20.23 9.26
C SER A 223 -24.59 20.25 10.48
N ASP A 224 -25.79 20.79 10.33
CA ASP A 224 -26.79 20.80 11.39
C ASP A 224 -27.35 19.41 11.71
N ASP A 225 -27.31 18.48 10.75
CA ASP A 225 -27.88 17.12 10.91
C ASP A 225 -26.84 16.09 11.39
N ILE A 226 -25.56 16.31 11.04
CA ILE A 226 -24.44 15.44 11.42
C ILE A 226 -23.18 16.26 11.74
N GLN A 227 -22.55 15.91 12.85
CA GLN A 227 -21.32 16.52 13.36
C GLN A 227 -20.30 15.44 13.74
N GLY A 228 -19.01 15.79 13.74
CA GLY A 228 -17.94 14.88 14.15
C GLY A 228 -17.01 14.52 12.99
N SER A 229 -16.32 13.39 13.08
CA SER A 229 -15.36 12.97 12.07
C SER A 229 -15.17 11.46 12.00
N MET A 230 -14.77 11.00 10.82
CA MET A 230 -14.18 9.68 10.61
C MET A 230 -12.71 9.85 10.27
N GLN A 231 -11.85 9.06 10.90
CA GLN A 231 -10.41 9.06 10.70
C GLN A 231 -9.96 7.70 10.19
N PHE A 232 -9.02 7.73 9.24
CA PHE A 232 -8.47 6.56 8.59
C PHE A 232 -6.95 6.67 8.66
N VAL A 233 -6.29 5.67 9.25
CA VAL A 233 -4.83 5.66 9.42
C VAL A 233 -4.29 4.34 8.88
N GLN A 234 -3.36 4.44 7.94
CA GLN A 234 -2.65 3.29 7.39
C GLN A 234 -1.15 3.55 7.48
N GLU A 235 -0.44 2.77 8.31
CA GLU A 235 0.98 2.96 8.59
C GLU A 235 1.84 2.70 7.34
N THR A 236 1.56 1.63 6.61
CA THR A 236 2.24 1.29 5.36
C THR A 236 1.25 0.66 4.38
N PRO A 237 1.57 0.55 3.07
CA PRO A 237 0.71 -0.14 2.11
C PRO A 237 0.42 -1.62 2.42
N TYR A 238 1.10 -2.22 3.40
CA TYR A 238 0.92 -3.61 3.82
C TYR A 238 0.18 -3.76 5.14
N ASP A 239 -0.02 -2.65 5.85
CA ASP A 239 -0.77 -2.64 7.09
C ASP A 239 -2.25 -2.41 6.79
N PRO A 240 -3.15 -2.94 7.61
CA PRO A 240 -4.55 -2.60 7.49
C PRO A 240 -4.82 -1.15 7.87
N THR A 241 -5.99 -0.66 7.48
CA THR A 241 -6.42 0.70 7.83
C THR A 241 -7.12 0.66 9.18
N HIS A 242 -6.59 1.41 10.14
CA HIS A 242 -7.28 1.71 11.37
C HIS A 242 -8.37 2.76 11.10
N VAL A 243 -9.59 2.44 11.45
CA VAL A 243 -10.76 3.30 11.25
C VAL A 243 -11.29 3.72 12.62
N SER A 244 -11.38 5.03 12.83
CA SER A 244 -11.95 5.64 14.02
C SER A 244 -13.11 6.53 13.63
N ILE A 245 -14.32 6.17 14.05
CA ILE A 245 -15.54 6.95 13.83
C ILE A 245 -15.93 7.61 15.14
N ASP A 246 -16.16 8.91 15.11
CA ASP A 246 -16.73 9.68 16.22
C ASP A 246 -17.69 10.71 15.63
N ILE A 247 -18.96 10.34 15.51
CA ILE A 247 -20.00 11.16 14.89
C ILE A 247 -21.23 11.28 15.80
N THR A 248 -21.88 12.44 15.75
CA THR A 248 -23.15 12.73 16.39
C THR A 248 -24.20 12.98 15.32
N LEU A 249 -25.35 12.31 15.46
CA LEU A 249 -26.49 12.34 14.57
C LEU A 249 -27.64 13.10 15.22
N LYS A 250 -28.11 14.16 14.56
CA LYS A 250 -29.26 14.97 14.98
C LYS A 250 -30.53 14.64 14.21
N GLN A 251 -30.41 13.79 13.18
CA GLN A 251 -31.49 13.21 12.38
C GLN A 251 -31.31 11.69 12.32
N ALA A 252 -32.40 10.95 12.07
CA ALA A 252 -32.33 9.51 11.82
C ALA A 252 -31.40 9.19 10.64
N ALA A 253 -30.45 8.30 10.87
CA ALA A 253 -29.55 7.74 9.87
C ALA A 253 -29.69 6.23 9.83
N TYR A 254 -29.26 5.62 8.74
CA TYR A 254 -29.30 4.17 8.56
C TYR A 254 -28.00 3.66 7.98
N SER A 255 -27.73 3.92 6.70
CA SER A 255 -26.54 3.42 6.02
C SER A 255 -25.50 4.51 5.81
N TYR A 256 -24.25 4.10 5.62
CA TYR A 256 -23.16 5.00 5.31
C TYR A 256 -22.09 4.29 4.50
N GLY A 257 -21.46 5.04 3.62
CA GLY A 257 -20.49 4.48 2.69
C GLY A 257 -19.65 5.54 2.01
N ILE A 258 -18.65 5.08 1.26
CA ILE A 258 -17.74 5.93 0.48
C ILE A 258 -18.20 5.89 -0.96
N ASP A 259 -18.50 7.05 -1.52
CA ASP A 259 -18.90 7.23 -2.91
C ASP A 259 -17.67 7.22 -3.83
N VAL A 260 -17.88 6.97 -5.11
CA VAL A 260 -16.83 7.02 -6.13
C VAL A 260 -16.28 8.44 -6.26
N LEU A 261 -17.11 9.48 -6.11
CA LEU A 261 -16.72 10.87 -6.35
C LEU A 261 -16.57 11.68 -5.05
N PRO A 262 -15.68 12.68 -5.02
CA PRO A 262 -15.71 13.69 -3.98
C PRO A 262 -16.94 14.59 -4.10
N THR A 263 -17.27 15.23 -2.99
CA THR A 263 -18.18 16.37 -2.95
C THR A 263 -17.44 17.65 -3.35
N ILE A 264 -17.85 18.28 -4.44
CA ILE A 264 -17.29 19.56 -4.89
C ILE A 264 -18.39 20.61 -4.83
N LYS A 265 -18.24 21.61 -3.95
CA LYS A 265 -19.11 22.77 -3.93
C LYS A 265 -18.76 23.66 -5.11
N ARG A 266 -19.65 23.74 -6.11
CA ARG A 266 -19.43 24.56 -7.33
C ARG A 266 -20.13 25.92 -7.28
N ARG A 267 -21.07 26.11 -6.35
CA ARG A 267 -21.84 27.34 -6.20
C ARG A 267 -21.76 27.85 -4.77
N SER A 268 -21.87 29.17 -4.60
CA SER A 268 -21.92 29.83 -3.30
C SER A 268 -23.16 29.46 -2.49
N VAL A 269 -24.27 29.18 -3.19
CA VAL A 269 -25.52 28.67 -2.61
C VAL A 269 -25.84 27.34 -3.27
N GLU A 270 -25.83 26.29 -2.46
CA GLU A 270 -26.06 24.92 -2.90
C GLU A 270 -27.35 24.42 -2.25
N THR A 271 -28.38 24.18 -3.07
CA THR A 271 -29.74 23.89 -2.58
C THR A 271 -29.95 22.44 -2.22
N LYS A 272 -29.10 21.52 -2.72
CA LYS A 272 -29.18 20.09 -2.45
C LYS A 272 -28.10 19.68 -1.45
N LYS A 273 -28.47 18.98 -0.38
CA LYS A 273 -27.53 18.30 0.52
C LYS A 273 -26.76 17.26 -0.30
N CYS A 274 -25.43 17.35 -0.30
CA CYS A 274 -24.56 16.41 -1.01
C CYS A 274 -24.88 16.26 -2.51
N PRO A 275 -24.77 17.33 -3.31
CA PRO A 275 -25.29 17.36 -4.68
C PRO A 275 -24.55 16.43 -5.66
N ASN A 276 -23.31 16.08 -5.35
CA ASN A 276 -22.49 15.17 -6.16
C ASN A 276 -22.53 13.72 -5.65
N ALA A 277 -23.35 13.42 -4.63
CA ALA A 277 -23.63 12.05 -4.24
C ALA A 277 -24.25 11.33 -5.43
N ARG A 278 -23.52 10.39 -6.02
CA ARG A 278 -24.03 9.53 -7.10
C ARG A 278 -24.76 8.31 -6.56
N GLU A 279 -24.89 8.20 -5.24
CA GLU A 279 -25.48 7.04 -4.55
C GLU A 279 -24.76 5.73 -4.93
N THR A 280 -23.54 5.83 -5.49
CA THR A 280 -22.78 4.69 -6.00
C THR A 280 -21.67 4.37 -5.03
N ILE A 281 -21.84 3.29 -4.27
CA ILE A 281 -20.79 2.82 -3.35
C ILE A 281 -19.53 2.47 -4.14
N TYR A 282 -18.38 2.92 -3.66
CA TYR A 282 -17.09 2.64 -4.27
C TYR A 282 -16.77 1.13 -4.22
N ASN A 283 -16.86 0.49 -5.39
CA ASN A 283 -16.74 -0.96 -5.54
C ASN A 283 -15.76 -1.34 -6.67
N PRO A 284 -14.44 -1.12 -6.49
CA PRO A 284 -13.45 -1.41 -7.53
C PRO A 284 -13.34 -2.90 -7.91
N PHE A 285 -13.87 -3.80 -7.09
CA PHE A 285 -13.83 -5.23 -7.29
C PHE A 285 -15.16 -5.82 -7.80
N ASN A 286 -16.14 -4.98 -8.11
CA ASN A 286 -17.46 -5.38 -8.61
C ASN A 286 -18.11 -6.48 -7.76
N LYS A 287 -18.04 -6.34 -6.43
CA LYS A 287 -18.76 -7.22 -5.49
C LYS A 287 -20.26 -7.10 -5.72
N ASP A 288 -20.94 -8.22 -5.86
CA ASP A 288 -22.40 -8.26 -6.01
C ASP A 288 -23.06 -7.94 -4.66
N PRO A 289 -23.89 -6.88 -4.56
CA PRO A 289 -24.62 -6.55 -3.34
C PRO A 289 -25.59 -7.65 -2.87
N GLU A 290 -26.00 -8.57 -3.73
CA GLU A 290 -26.88 -9.68 -3.37
C GLU A 290 -26.13 -10.89 -2.79
N GLU A 291 -24.83 -10.99 -3.04
CA GLU A 291 -23.97 -12.10 -2.59
C GLU A 291 -23.13 -11.75 -1.34
N VAL A 292 -23.39 -10.60 -0.71
CA VAL A 292 -22.72 -10.22 0.53
C VAL A 292 -23.43 -10.79 1.76
N PRO A 293 -22.70 -11.10 2.85
CA PRO A 293 -23.32 -11.47 4.12
C PRO A 293 -24.19 -10.35 4.70
N GLN A 294 -24.94 -10.68 5.75
CA GLN A 294 -25.65 -9.67 6.54
C GLN A 294 -24.67 -8.64 7.11
N GLN A 295 -25.10 -7.38 7.10
CA GLN A 295 -24.31 -6.23 7.56
C GLN A 295 -23.70 -6.47 8.95
N GLY A 296 -22.41 -6.19 9.08
CA GLY A 296 -21.63 -6.37 10.31
C GLY A 296 -21.21 -7.81 10.63
N VAL A 297 -21.61 -8.81 9.83
CA VAL A 297 -21.32 -10.23 10.11
C VAL A 297 -20.14 -10.77 9.29
N GLY A 298 -20.07 -10.40 8.01
CA GLY A 298 -19.00 -10.83 7.09
C GLY A 298 -17.62 -10.22 7.37
N SER A 299 -16.60 -10.77 6.73
CA SER A 299 -15.25 -10.18 6.70
C SER A 299 -15.19 -8.98 5.75
N SER A 300 -14.26 -8.05 6.02
CA SER A 300 -14.15 -6.77 5.29
C SER A 300 -13.96 -6.90 3.76
N ASP A 301 -13.43 -8.03 3.29
CA ASP A 301 -13.19 -8.32 1.87
C ASP A 301 -14.40 -8.88 1.12
N GLN A 302 -15.46 -9.27 1.85
CA GLN A 302 -16.72 -9.74 1.26
C GLN A 302 -17.55 -8.58 0.73
N TYR A 303 -17.50 -7.42 1.39
CA TYR A 303 -18.20 -6.21 1.00
C TYR A 303 -17.42 -5.37 -0.02
N ALA A 304 -18.13 -4.46 -0.70
CA ALA A 304 -17.50 -3.42 -1.50
C ALA A 304 -16.55 -2.56 -0.65
N VAL A 305 -15.46 -2.06 -1.23
CA VAL A 305 -14.45 -1.28 -0.50
C VAL A 305 -15.07 -0.11 0.27
N GLY A 306 -16.03 0.59 -0.36
CA GLY A 306 -16.73 1.72 0.24
C GLY A 306 -17.99 1.39 1.05
N ASP A 307 -18.42 0.14 1.18
CA ASP A 307 -19.63 -0.19 1.97
C ASP A 307 -19.29 -0.27 3.46
N LEU A 308 -19.35 0.87 4.15
CA LEU A 308 -19.00 0.94 5.57
C LEU A 308 -20.09 0.35 6.45
N SER A 309 -21.37 0.57 6.12
CA SER A 309 -22.50 -0.05 6.83
C SER A 309 -22.50 -1.58 6.74
N GLY A 310 -22.16 -2.15 5.58
CA GLY A 310 -22.01 -3.59 5.42
C GLY A 310 -20.87 -4.16 6.28
N LYS A 311 -19.76 -3.43 6.38
CA LYS A 311 -18.59 -3.89 7.14
C LYS A 311 -18.69 -3.69 8.64
N TYR A 312 -19.25 -2.57 9.08
CA TYR A 312 -19.17 -2.11 10.48
C TYR A 312 -20.53 -2.08 11.18
N GLY A 313 -21.62 -2.36 10.46
CA GLY A 313 -22.99 -2.24 10.96
C GLY A 313 -23.63 -0.90 10.61
N VAL A 314 -24.96 -0.85 10.72
CA VAL A 314 -25.79 0.33 10.42
C VAL A 314 -25.90 1.30 11.59
N LEU A 315 -26.31 2.53 11.31
CA LEU A 315 -26.54 3.62 12.26
C LEU A 315 -28.00 3.68 12.76
N GLU A 316 -28.77 2.61 12.57
CA GLU A 316 -30.19 2.58 12.91
C GLU A 316 -30.40 2.81 14.42
N ASN A 317 -31.30 3.73 14.76
CA ASN A 317 -31.62 4.12 16.14
C ASN A 317 -30.43 4.67 16.95
N MET A 318 -29.36 5.12 16.29
CA MET A 318 -28.20 5.73 16.94
C MET A 318 -28.29 7.27 16.95
N ARG A 319 -27.84 7.88 18.05
CA ARG A 319 -27.64 9.34 18.16
C ARG A 319 -26.17 9.74 18.11
N GLU A 320 -25.29 8.80 18.42
CA GLU A 320 -23.85 8.95 18.42
C GLU A 320 -23.28 7.60 18.02
N GLU A 321 -22.20 7.60 17.24
CA GLU A 321 -21.45 6.39 16.92
C GLU A 321 -19.96 6.62 17.21
N LYS A 322 -19.42 5.73 18.05
CA LYS A 322 -18.00 5.70 18.42
C LYS A 322 -17.44 4.31 18.18
N LEU A 323 -16.74 4.17 17.06
CA LEU A 323 -16.17 2.90 16.62
C LEU A 323 -14.66 3.03 16.43
N ASN A 324 -13.91 2.05 16.92
CA ASN A 324 -12.53 1.84 16.56
C ASN A 324 -12.38 0.42 16.01
N THR A 325 -12.02 0.29 14.75
CA THR A 325 -11.89 -1.00 14.06
C THR A 325 -10.72 -1.01 13.09
N ILE A 326 -10.42 -2.19 12.55
CA ILE A 326 -9.36 -2.43 11.58
C ILE A 326 -10.00 -2.99 10.31
N ASP A 327 -9.70 -2.38 9.16
CA ASP A 327 -10.22 -2.80 7.87
C ASP A 327 -9.05 -3.22 6.95
N MET A 328 -9.07 -4.49 6.54
CA MET A 328 -8.05 -5.08 5.65
C MET A 328 -8.29 -4.70 4.17
N ASN A 329 -9.47 -4.19 3.83
CA ASN A 329 -9.96 -3.90 2.49
C ASN A 329 -10.43 -2.44 2.34
N LEU A 330 -9.74 -1.51 3.01
CA LEU A 330 -9.96 -0.06 2.90
C LEU A 330 -8.64 0.68 2.67
N PRO A 331 -8.01 0.54 1.49
CA PRO A 331 -6.67 1.09 1.25
C PRO A 331 -6.65 2.63 1.23
N LEU A 332 -5.60 3.21 1.81
CA LEU A 332 -5.23 4.63 1.68
C LEU A 332 -4.07 4.82 0.67
N PHE A 333 -3.33 3.76 0.37
CA PHE A 333 -2.27 3.74 -0.65
C PHE A 333 -2.73 3.13 -1.98
N GLY A 334 -2.02 3.48 -3.04
CA GLY A 334 -2.21 2.89 -4.37
C GLY A 334 -3.50 3.31 -5.08
N TYR A 335 -3.72 2.69 -6.24
CA TYR A 335 -4.79 3.05 -7.17
C TYR A 335 -6.20 2.93 -6.58
N PHE A 336 -6.41 1.98 -5.66
CA PHE A 336 -7.71 1.79 -5.04
C PHE A 336 -7.97 2.68 -3.82
N SER A 337 -7.09 3.64 -3.54
CA SER A 337 -7.21 4.51 -2.37
C SER A 337 -8.60 5.18 -2.26
N VAL A 338 -9.09 5.27 -1.04
CA VAL A 338 -10.33 6.01 -0.71
C VAL A 338 -10.09 7.50 -0.43
N ILE A 339 -8.83 7.93 -0.37
CA ILE A 339 -8.49 9.35 -0.22
C ILE A 339 -8.96 10.13 -1.46
N GLY A 340 -9.55 11.31 -1.23
CA GLY A 340 -10.12 12.13 -2.28
C GLY A 340 -11.53 11.71 -2.71
N ARG A 341 -12.13 10.73 -2.03
CA ARG A 341 -13.55 10.36 -2.16
C ARG A 341 -14.38 10.94 -1.03
N ALA A 342 -15.71 10.81 -1.09
CA ALA A 342 -16.60 11.30 -0.04
C ALA A 342 -17.24 10.17 0.74
N VAL A 343 -17.27 10.31 2.07
CA VAL A 343 -18.18 9.54 2.92
C VAL A 343 -19.55 10.21 2.85
N ILE A 344 -20.60 9.40 2.73
CA ILE A 344 -21.99 9.82 2.72
C ILE A 344 -22.75 8.99 3.75
N VAL A 345 -23.59 9.67 4.54
CA VAL A 345 -24.52 9.07 5.49
C VAL A 345 -25.94 9.28 4.97
N TYR A 346 -26.73 8.22 4.92
CA TYR A 346 -28.09 8.22 4.39
C TYR A 346 -29.13 8.01 5.49
N THR A 347 -30.30 8.61 5.29
CA THR A 347 -31.51 8.30 6.05
C THR A 347 -32.05 6.92 5.67
N PRO A 348 -32.90 6.29 6.50
CA PRO A 348 -33.60 5.04 6.11
C PRO A 348 -34.35 5.15 4.77
N ASP A 349 -34.86 6.34 4.44
CA ASP A 349 -35.66 6.58 3.23
C ASP A 349 -34.83 6.84 1.96
N GLY A 350 -33.49 6.87 2.07
CA GLY A 350 -32.57 7.08 0.95
C GLY A 350 -31.87 8.45 0.84
N PRO A 351 -32.47 9.60 1.20
CA PRO A 351 -31.78 10.89 1.15
C PRO A 351 -30.51 10.98 2.01
N PRO A 352 -29.50 11.77 1.60
CA PRO A 352 -28.30 11.97 2.41
C PRO A 352 -28.57 12.87 3.62
N VAL A 353 -28.17 12.41 4.81
CA VAL A 353 -28.08 13.21 6.04
C VAL A 353 -26.91 14.20 5.92
N GLY A 354 -25.77 13.72 5.45
CA GLY A 354 -24.59 14.55 5.25
C GLY A 354 -23.46 13.80 4.56
N CYS A 355 -22.45 14.56 4.15
CA CYS A 355 -21.30 14.05 3.41
C CYS A 355 -20.05 14.82 3.76
N ALA A 356 -18.90 14.15 3.64
CA ALA A 356 -17.60 14.73 3.91
C ALA A 356 -16.53 14.08 3.05
N ASN A 357 -15.66 14.90 2.44
CA ASN A 357 -14.52 14.39 1.69
C ASN A 357 -13.45 13.82 2.64
N ILE A 358 -12.89 12.68 2.27
CA ILE A 358 -11.73 12.07 2.90
C ILE A 358 -10.49 12.81 2.42
N ASN A 359 -9.97 13.69 3.27
CA ASN A 359 -8.77 14.48 2.98
C ASN A 359 -7.59 13.98 3.82
N LEU A 360 -6.38 14.05 3.27
CA LEU A 360 -5.17 13.83 4.04
C LEU A 360 -5.07 14.85 5.19
N LEU A 361 -4.74 14.35 6.37
CA LEU A 361 -4.42 15.15 7.56
C LEU A 361 -2.97 15.64 7.44
N ASP A 362 -2.68 16.84 7.96
CA ASP A 362 -1.33 17.41 8.08
C ASP A 362 -0.53 17.44 6.77
N ALA A 363 -1.23 17.53 5.63
CA ALA A 363 -0.63 17.54 4.32
C ALA A 363 -0.94 18.85 3.59
N ASN A 364 0.10 19.60 3.26
CA ASN A 364 -0.02 20.70 2.32
C ASN A 364 -0.24 20.12 0.92
N LEU A 365 -1.33 20.54 0.27
CA LEU A 365 -1.68 20.10 -1.07
C LEU A 365 -1.45 21.23 -2.07
N THR A 366 -0.71 20.94 -3.13
CA THR A 366 -0.67 21.76 -4.34
C THR A 366 -1.83 21.33 -5.23
N THR A 367 -2.69 22.28 -5.60
CA THR A 367 -3.82 22.05 -6.52
C THR A 367 -3.59 22.80 -7.82
N ALA A 368 -3.67 22.09 -8.95
CA ALA A 368 -3.62 22.68 -10.30
C ALA A 368 -4.95 22.47 -11.00
N TYR A 369 -5.36 23.46 -11.80
CA TYR A 369 -6.61 23.47 -12.54
C TYR A 369 -6.33 23.55 -14.04
N ALA A 370 -6.98 22.71 -14.83
CA ALA A 370 -7.07 22.87 -16.28
C ALA A 370 -8.54 23.12 -16.63
N THR A 371 -8.86 24.36 -17.00
CA THR A 371 -10.23 24.79 -17.32
C THR A 371 -10.42 24.80 -18.85
N PHE A 372 -11.53 24.25 -19.29
CA PHE A 372 -11.97 24.23 -20.68
C PHE A 372 -13.24 25.06 -20.78
N ASP A 373 -13.30 25.97 -21.74
CA ASP A 373 -14.44 26.87 -21.94
C ASP A 373 -15.21 26.58 -23.24
N VAL A 374 -14.52 26.31 -24.35
CA VAL A 374 -15.11 26.02 -25.68
C VAL A 374 -14.26 24.99 -26.41
N PRO A 375 -14.85 24.00 -27.15
CA PRO A 375 -16.28 23.71 -27.29
C PRO A 375 -16.88 22.94 -26.11
N PHE A 376 -16.07 22.52 -25.15
CA PHE A 376 -16.51 21.84 -23.94
C PHE A 376 -16.23 22.72 -22.73
N GLN A 377 -17.21 22.85 -21.85
CA GLN A 377 -17.05 23.58 -20.58
C GLN A 377 -16.76 22.59 -19.45
N GLY A 378 -15.67 22.78 -18.72
CA GLY A 378 -15.29 21.86 -17.65
C GLY A 378 -13.97 22.19 -16.99
N GLN A 379 -13.61 21.43 -15.97
CA GLN A 379 -12.36 21.62 -15.25
C GLN A 379 -11.79 20.27 -14.80
N PHE A 380 -10.50 20.06 -15.04
CA PHE A 380 -9.72 19.03 -14.39
C PHE A 380 -9.02 19.62 -13.17
N ILE A 381 -9.07 18.89 -12.07
CA ILE A 381 -8.46 19.28 -10.80
C ILE A 381 -7.40 18.24 -10.46
N PHE A 382 -6.15 18.66 -10.43
CA PHE A 382 -5.03 17.83 -9.99
C PHE A 382 -4.64 18.25 -8.59
N ARG A 383 -4.45 17.28 -7.68
CA ARG A 383 -4.03 17.52 -6.30
C ARG A 383 -2.90 16.58 -5.94
N GLN A 384 -1.82 17.13 -5.40
CA GLN A 384 -0.68 16.38 -4.91
C GLN A 384 -0.15 17.01 -3.63
N ARG A 385 0.56 16.24 -2.79
CA ARG A 385 1.27 16.80 -1.64
C ARG A 385 2.42 17.70 -2.13
N THR A 386 2.54 18.87 -1.51
CA THR A 386 3.61 19.83 -1.82
C THR A 386 4.97 19.19 -1.54
N ASP A 387 5.92 19.36 -2.45
CA ASP A 387 7.30 18.83 -2.38
C ASP A 387 7.44 17.30 -2.27
N LYS A 388 6.37 16.55 -2.56
CA LYS A 388 6.35 15.08 -2.51
C LYS A 388 6.06 14.47 -3.88
N CYS A 389 7.01 14.61 -4.81
CA CYS A 389 6.86 14.16 -6.20
C CYS A 389 6.84 12.63 -6.38
N HIS A 390 7.23 11.87 -5.35
CA HIS A 390 7.32 10.42 -5.40
C HIS A 390 6.22 9.70 -4.63
N ASP A 391 5.35 10.45 -3.94
CA ASP A 391 4.22 9.88 -3.22
C ASP A 391 3.23 9.22 -4.20
N ASP A 392 2.65 8.11 -3.75
CA ASP A 392 1.66 7.32 -4.49
C ASP A 392 0.30 8.00 -4.64
#